data_AF-A0A2M9MG86-F1
#
_entry.id   AF-A0A2M9MG86-F1
#
_cell.length_a   1.000
_cell.length_b   1.000
_cell.length_c   1.000
_cell.angle_alpha   90.00
_cell.angle_beta   90.00
_cell.angle_gamma   90.00
#
_symmetry.space_group_name_H-M   'P 1'
#
loop_
_entity.id
_entity.type
_entity.pdbx_description
1 polymer ?
#
loop_
_entity_poly.entity_id
_entity_poly.type
_entity_poly.pdbx_seq_one_letter_code
_entity_poly.pdbx_strand_id
1 'polypeptide(L)'
;MSDVLELVEARLRTALGEPDARAAVTFLGTDRIEVLRFVDGDVLRYATLGMSAQPMADPTAVVADPLRGPRAELLLSVRAGRADTDKVLRPLAVLAASPQVEGVVVASGASLDVGDPLWPGAPFTSVLVGAPGGLVEDLELDEPRESVRFLPLLPMTPNEAAWKRVHGAEALQARWLERGTDLRDPLRTGVALD
;
A
#
# COMPACT_ATOMS: atom_id res chain seq x y z
N MET A 1 -19.43 9.73 -8.05
CA MET A 1 -18.51 9.20 -7.03
C MET A 1 -18.27 7.70 -7.18
N SER A 2 -19.22 6.89 -7.65
CA SER A 2 -19.00 5.42 -7.80
C SER A 2 -18.08 5.02 -8.97
N ASP A 3 -17.88 5.89 -9.95
CA ASP A 3 -17.12 5.57 -11.18
C ASP A 3 -15.64 5.20 -10.95
N VAL A 4 -14.88 5.98 -10.15
CA VAL A 4 -13.44 5.71 -9.97
C VAL A 4 -13.20 4.37 -9.25
N LEU A 5 -13.95 4.07 -8.19
CA LEU A 5 -13.76 2.82 -7.45
C LEU A 5 -14.19 1.59 -8.26
N GLU A 6 -15.23 1.72 -9.08
CA GLU A 6 -15.62 0.65 -10.02
C GLU A 6 -14.51 0.39 -11.05
N LEU A 7 -13.91 1.44 -11.61
CA LEU A 7 -12.78 1.32 -12.54
C LEU A 7 -11.53 0.73 -11.87
N VAL A 8 -11.24 1.13 -10.63
CA VAL A 8 -10.13 0.60 -9.83
C VAL A 8 -10.33 -0.88 -9.53
N GLU A 9 -11.53 -1.27 -9.09
CA GLU A 9 -11.83 -2.69 -8.86
C GLU A 9 -11.71 -3.50 -10.15
N ALA A 10 -12.23 -2.99 -11.28
CA ALA A 10 -12.08 -3.63 -12.58
C ALA A 10 -10.59 -3.78 -12.99
N ARG A 11 -9.76 -2.76 -12.74
CA ARG A 11 -8.32 -2.81 -12.99
C ARG A 11 -7.62 -3.85 -12.12
N LEU A 12 -7.94 -3.90 -10.83
CA LEU A 12 -7.42 -4.92 -9.91
C LEU A 12 -7.81 -6.32 -10.35
N ARG A 13 -9.07 -6.55 -10.74
CA ARG A 13 -9.55 -7.85 -11.21
C ARG A 13 -8.89 -8.29 -12.51
N THR A 14 -8.69 -7.35 -13.43
CA THR A 14 -7.98 -7.61 -14.69
C THR A 14 -6.54 -8.06 -14.45
N ALA A 15 -5.85 -7.43 -13.48
CA ALA A 15 -4.46 -7.74 -13.19
C ALA A 15 -4.26 -8.96 -12.27
N LEU A 16 -5.17 -9.17 -11.30
CA LEU A 16 -4.96 -10.11 -10.19
C LEU A 16 -5.96 -11.27 -10.15
N GLY A 17 -6.98 -11.29 -11.03
CA GLY A 17 -8.08 -12.25 -11.01
C GLY A 17 -9.20 -11.84 -10.05
N GLU A 18 -10.11 -12.77 -9.73
CA GLU A 18 -11.21 -12.46 -8.80
C GLU A 18 -10.73 -12.52 -7.34
N PRO A 19 -11.14 -11.56 -6.48
CA PRO A 19 -10.80 -11.60 -5.07
C PRO A 19 -11.51 -12.76 -4.37
N ASP A 20 -10.79 -13.48 -3.52
CA ASP A 20 -11.34 -14.61 -2.75
C ASP A 20 -11.90 -14.17 -1.39
N ALA A 21 -11.48 -13.00 -0.90
CA ALA A 21 -11.99 -12.40 0.32
C ALA A 21 -12.02 -10.86 0.21
N ARG A 22 -12.88 -10.27 1.04
CA ARG A 22 -13.09 -8.82 1.14
C ARG A 22 -13.40 -8.46 2.58
N ALA A 23 -12.76 -7.41 3.09
CA ALA A 23 -13.11 -6.79 4.36
C ALA A 23 -13.25 -5.28 4.17
N ALA A 24 -14.03 -4.65 5.04
CA ALA A 24 -14.25 -3.22 5.03
C ALA A 24 -14.05 -2.62 6.41
N VAL A 25 -13.44 -1.45 6.45
CA VAL A 25 -13.24 -0.65 7.65
C VAL A 25 -13.77 0.76 7.38
N THR A 26 -14.55 1.27 8.31
CA THR A 26 -15.04 2.65 8.29
C THR A 26 -14.41 3.38 9.46
N PHE A 27 -13.70 4.47 9.19
CA PHE A 27 -13.19 5.35 10.23
C PHE A 27 -14.16 6.51 10.42
N LEU A 28 -14.20 7.05 11.63
CA LEU A 28 -15.07 8.18 11.93
C LEU A 28 -14.60 9.39 11.11
N GLY A 29 -15.48 9.91 10.25
CA GLY A 29 -15.19 11.09 9.43
C GLY A 29 -14.43 10.80 8.13
N THR A 30 -14.21 9.53 7.76
CA THR A 30 -13.62 9.16 6.46
C THR A 30 -14.60 8.33 5.63
N ASP A 31 -14.30 8.24 4.33
CA ASP A 31 -14.94 7.24 3.48
C ASP A 31 -14.58 5.82 3.93
N ARG A 32 -15.41 4.84 3.54
CA ARG A 32 -15.17 3.42 3.78
C ARG A 32 -13.96 2.96 2.95
N ILE A 33 -13.03 2.26 3.59
CA ILE A 33 -11.92 1.57 2.93
C ILE A 33 -12.19 0.08 2.92
N GLU A 34 -12.11 -0.54 1.75
CA GLU A 34 -12.12 -1.99 1.59
C GLU A 34 -10.71 -2.52 1.37
N VAL A 35 -10.47 -3.77 1.76
CA VAL A 35 -9.27 -4.52 1.44
C VAL A 35 -9.70 -5.83 0.79
N LEU A 36 -9.29 -6.00 -0.47
CA LEU A 36 -9.53 -7.18 -1.28
C LEU A 36 -8.33 -8.12 -1.15
N ARG A 37 -8.58 -9.42 -1.05
CA ARG A 37 -7.54 -10.45 -1.09
C ARG A 37 -7.65 -11.24 -2.39
N PHE A 38 -6.52 -11.47 -3.03
CA PHE A 38 -6.37 -12.29 -4.22
C PHE A 38 -5.35 -13.39 -3.96
N VAL A 39 -5.61 -14.58 -4.49
CA VAL A 39 -4.71 -15.74 -4.37
C VAL A 39 -4.04 -15.96 -5.73
N ASP A 40 -2.72 -15.96 -5.76
CA ASP A 40 -1.92 -16.31 -6.93
C ASP A 40 -0.86 -17.33 -6.56
N GLY A 41 -1.17 -18.61 -6.80
CA GLY A 41 -0.29 -19.71 -6.43
C GLY A 41 0.02 -19.73 -4.94
N ASP A 42 1.29 -19.50 -4.59
CA ASP A 42 1.79 -19.44 -3.22
C ASP A 42 1.86 -18.01 -2.65
N VAL A 43 1.27 -17.02 -3.32
CA VAL A 43 1.26 -15.61 -2.91
C VAL A 43 -0.18 -15.15 -2.64
N LEU A 44 -0.38 -14.50 -1.50
CA LEU A 44 -1.56 -13.70 -1.20
C LEU A 44 -1.27 -12.23 -1.54
N ARG A 45 -2.20 -11.59 -2.22
CA ARG A 45 -2.14 -10.17 -2.54
C ARG A 45 -3.31 -9.45 -1.88
N TYR A 46 -3.01 -8.41 -1.14
CA TYR A 46 -3.99 -7.53 -0.53
C TYR A 46 -3.95 -6.19 -1.24
N ALA A 47 -5.11 -5.73 -1.73
CA ALA A 47 -5.25 -4.44 -2.38
C ALA A 47 -6.28 -3.60 -1.62
N THR A 48 -5.97 -2.34 -1.35
CA THR A 48 -6.97 -1.41 -0.84
C THR A 48 -7.92 -0.98 -1.97
N LEU A 49 -9.14 -0.64 -1.60
CA LEU A 49 -10.15 -0.05 -2.48
C LEU A 49 -10.88 1.02 -1.67
N GLY A 50 -10.61 2.30 -1.99
CA GLY A 50 -11.22 3.45 -1.33
C GLY A 50 -10.26 4.62 -1.14
N MET A 51 -8.95 4.40 -1.10
CA MET A 51 -7.95 5.48 -0.96
C MET A 51 -8.01 6.44 -2.15
N SER A 52 -8.26 5.91 -3.36
CA SER A 52 -8.34 6.70 -4.59
C SER A 52 -9.67 7.43 -4.77
N ALA A 53 -10.66 7.21 -3.89
CA ALA A 53 -12.00 7.82 -4.00
C ALA A 53 -11.92 9.35 -4.03
N GLN A 54 -11.02 9.91 -3.23
CA GLN A 54 -10.70 11.33 -3.17
C GLN A 54 -9.23 11.54 -3.58
N PRO A 55 -8.88 12.66 -4.22
CA PRO A 55 -7.49 12.97 -4.47
C PRO A 55 -6.79 13.29 -3.14
N MET A 56 -5.52 12.94 -3.01
CA MET A 56 -4.69 13.36 -1.89
C MET A 56 -4.47 14.87 -2.01
N ALA A 57 -4.84 15.61 -0.96
CA ALA A 57 -4.76 17.06 -0.98
C ALA A 57 -3.29 17.52 -0.85
N ASP A 58 -2.93 18.56 -1.61
CA ASP A 58 -1.68 19.28 -1.38
C ASP A 58 -1.77 20.01 -0.03
N PRO A 59 -0.89 19.70 0.95
CA PRO A 59 -0.93 20.32 2.27
C PRO A 59 -0.60 21.82 2.25
N THR A 60 -0.08 22.35 1.13
CA THR A 60 0.22 23.77 0.94
C THR A 60 -0.94 24.55 0.29
N ALA A 61 -1.96 23.87 -0.23
CA ALA A 61 -3.11 24.51 -0.85
C ALA A 61 -4.10 25.07 0.19
N VAL A 62 -4.62 26.28 -0.08
CA VAL A 62 -5.61 26.94 0.81
C VAL A 62 -6.96 26.22 0.78
N VAL A 63 -7.29 25.58 -0.34
CA VAL A 63 -8.51 24.79 -0.54
C VAL A 63 -8.15 23.54 -1.35
N ALA A 64 -8.55 22.37 -0.88
CA ALA A 64 -8.37 21.12 -1.62
C ALA A 64 -9.23 21.11 -2.89
N ASP A 65 -8.63 20.80 -4.05
CA ASP A 65 -9.38 20.55 -5.29
C ASP A 65 -10.01 19.15 -5.21
N PRO A 66 -11.34 19.02 -5.34
CA PRO A 66 -12.01 17.72 -5.21
C PRO A 66 -11.76 16.76 -6.39
N LEU A 67 -11.17 17.25 -7.48
CA LEU A 67 -10.90 16.48 -8.69
C LEU A 67 -9.41 16.23 -8.90
N ARG A 68 -8.57 17.26 -8.71
CA ARG A 68 -7.11 17.22 -8.95
C ARG A 68 -6.33 16.76 -7.73
N GLY A 69 -5.18 16.16 -7.98
CA GLY A 69 -4.27 15.66 -6.96
C GLY A 69 -4.01 14.17 -7.13
N PRO A 70 -2.91 13.66 -6.54
CA PRO A 70 -2.52 12.27 -6.65
C PRO A 70 -3.61 11.32 -6.14
N ARG A 71 -3.77 10.18 -6.79
CA ARG A 71 -4.65 9.10 -6.33
C ARG A 71 -3.87 7.80 -6.32
N ALA A 72 -4.13 6.97 -5.32
CA ALA A 72 -3.50 5.66 -5.26
C ALA A 72 -4.35 4.62 -4.56
N GLU A 73 -4.01 3.36 -4.78
CA GLU A 73 -4.33 2.24 -3.90
C GLU A 73 -3.04 1.53 -3.49
N LEU A 74 -3.06 0.87 -2.33
CA LEU A 74 -1.92 0.17 -1.75
C LEU A 74 -2.00 -1.32 -2.06
N LEU A 75 -0.86 -1.91 -2.42
CA LEU A 75 -0.73 -3.34 -2.73
C LEU A 75 0.29 -4.00 -1.82
N LEU A 76 -0.11 -5.04 -1.07
CA LEU A 76 0.80 -5.88 -0.30
C LEU A 76 0.81 -7.29 -0.88
N SER A 77 1.99 -7.85 -1.13
CA SER A 77 2.16 -9.25 -1.55
C SER A 77 2.94 -10.03 -0.49
N VAL A 78 2.41 -11.17 -0.05
CA VAL A 78 3.04 -12.03 0.97
C VAL A 78 2.89 -13.51 0.59
N ARG A 79 3.86 -14.36 0.95
CA ARG A 79 3.75 -15.80 0.75
C ARG A 79 2.66 -16.40 1.63
N ALA A 80 1.81 -17.21 1.03
CA ALA A 80 0.73 -17.93 1.70
C ALA A 80 1.26 -19.01 2.66
N GLY A 81 0.44 -19.37 3.65
CA GLY A 81 0.66 -20.54 4.50
C GLY A 81 1.80 -20.45 5.51
N ARG A 82 2.48 -19.30 5.65
CA ARG A 82 3.61 -19.12 6.57
C ARG A 82 3.27 -18.35 7.85
N ALA A 83 2.26 -17.48 7.81
CA ALA A 83 1.77 -16.71 8.97
C ALA A 83 0.29 -16.34 8.79
N ASP A 84 -0.40 -15.96 9.87
CA ASP A 84 -1.78 -15.43 9.84
C ASP A 84 -1.82 -13.99 9.32
N THR A 85 -1.53 -13.85 8.02
CA THR A 85 -1.42 -12.56 7.33
C THR A 85 -2.79 -11.90 7.08
N ASP A 86 -3.91 -12.63 7.26
CA ASP A 86 -5.25 -12.07 7.11
C ASP A 86 -5.57 -10.96 8.14
N LYS A 87 -4.77 -10.82 9.20
CA LYS A 87 -4.91 -9.70 10.14
C LYS A 87 -4.37 -8.37 9.60
N VAL A 88 -3.70 -8.38 8.45
CA VAL A 88 -3.17 -7.18 7.78
C VAL A 88 -4.26 -6.26 7.21
N LEU A 89 -5.49 -6.75 7.11
CA LEU A 89 -6.65 -6.02 6.58
C LEU A 89 -6.85 -4.67 7.30
N ARG A 90 -6.78 -4.65 8.64
CA ARG A 90 -6.97 -3.41 9.42
C ARG A 90 -5.78 -2.46 9.30
N PRO A 91 -4.52 -2.90 9.47
CA PRO A 91 -3.36 -2.06 9.18
C PRO A 91 -3.37 -1.44 7.78
N LEU A 92 -3.70 -2.20 6.72
CA LEU A 92 -3.80 -1.66 5.36
C LEU A 92 -4.91 -0.62 5.22
N ALA A 93 -6.07 -0.86 5.83
CA ALA A 93 -7.15 0.12 5.82
C ALA A 93 -6.76 1.43 6.54
N VAL A 94 -6.00 1.35 7.63
CA VAL A 94 -5.45 2.51 8.34
C VAL A 94 -4.48 3.28 7.43
N LEU A 95 -3.55 2.58 6.77
CA LEU A 95 -2.61 3.21 5.85
C LEU A 95 -3.30 3.87 4.66
N ALA A 96 -4.34 3.25 4.10
CA ALA A 96 -5.12 3.82 3.00
C ALA A 96 -5.99 5.01 3.43
N ALA A 97 -6.36 5.11 4.70
CA ALA A 97 -7.08 6.27 5.24
C ALA A 97 -6.16 7.45 5.58
N SER A 98 -4.84 7.26 5.66
CA SER A 98 -3.90 8.29 6.13
C SER A 98 -3.92 9.59 5.32
N PRO A 99 -4.14 9.61 3.98
CA PRO A 99 -4.26 10.90 3.28
C PRO A 99 -5.43 11.75 3.78
N GLN A 100 -6.56 11.11 4.11
CA GLN A 100 -7.75 11.82 4.60
C GLN A 100 -7.62 12.21 6.08
N VAL A 101 -6.95 11.39 6.88
CA VAL A 101 -6.83 11.58 8.33
C VAL A 101 -5.66 12.49 8.70
N GLU A 102 -4.51 12.31 8.05
CA GLU A 102 -3.24 12.98 8.36
C GLU A 102 -2.89 14.07 7.35
N GLY A 103 -3.61 14.19 6.23
CA GLY A 103 -3.35 15.21 5.21
C GLY A 103 -2.03 14.99 4.45
N VAL A 104 -1.64 13.73 4.24
CA VAL A 104 -0.36 13.36 3.61
C VAL A 104 -0.55 12.90 2.17
N VAL A 105 0.44 13.19 1.33
CA VAL A 105 0.55 12.61 -0.02
C VAL A 105 1.44 11.38 0.06
N VAL A 106 0.87 10.22 -0.26
CA VAL A 106 1.60 8.94 -0.30
C VAL A 106 2.25 8.77 -1.67
N ALA A 107 3.57 8.64 -1.69
CA ALA A 107 4.37 8.51 -2.91
C ALA A 107 5.49 7.47 -2.74
N SER A 108 6.05 7.01 -3.87
CA SER A 108 7.21 6.10 -3.88
C SER A 108 8.37 6.65 -3.03
N GLY A 109 9.01 5.75 -2.29
CA GLY A 109 10.08 6.07 -1.33
C GLY A 109 9.59 6.54 0.04
N ALA A 110 8.29 6.83 0.21
CA ALA A 110 7.72 7.16 1.51
C ALA A 110 7.75 5.95 2.47
N SER A 111 7.76 6.24 3.77
CA SER A 111 7.58 5.24 4.81
C SER A 111 6.22 5.45 5.45
N LEU A 112 5.43 4.38 5.55
CA LEU A 112 4.18 4.39 6.29
C LEU A 112 4.33 3.48 7.50
N ASP A 113 3.95 3.98 8.67
CA ASP A 113 4.09 3.29 9.96
C ASP A 113 2.71 2.96 10.52
N VAL A 114 2.57 1.77 11.11
CA VAL A 114 1.30 1.32 11.72
C VAL A 114 1.40 1.22 13.25
N GLY A 115 2.57 1.51 13.84
CA GLY A 115 2.86 1.49 15.28
C GLY A 115 3.01 0.10 15.89
N ASP A 116 2.29 -0.88 15.35
CA ASP A 116 2.25 -2.28 15.79
C ASP A 116 2.65 -3.24 14.65
N PRO A 117 2.90 -4.53 14.92
CA PRO A 117 3.13 -5.52 13.87
C PRO A 117 2.00 -5.55 12.81
N LEU A 118 2.36 -5.61 11.52
CA LEU A 118 1.39 -5.68 10.39
C LEU A 118 0.42 -6.86 10.50
N TRP A 119 0.83 -7.94 11.15
CA TRP A 119 0.01 -9.08 11.54
C TRP A 119 0.63 -9.73 12.80
N PRO A 120 -0.09 -10.62 13.52
CA PRO A 120 0.46 -11.29 14.70
C PRO A 120 1.80 -11.98 14.41
N GLY A 121 2.83 -11.60 15.18
CA GLY A 121 4.18 -12.15 15.04
C GLY A 121 5.01 -11.59 13.88
N ALA A 122 4.49 -10.63 13.10
CA ALA A 122 5.27 -9.97 12.05
C ALA A 122 6.45 -9.20 12.67
N PRO A 123 7.67 -9.30 12.11
CA PRO A 123 8.78 -8.44 12.50
C PRO A 123 8.69 -7.03 11.88
N PHE A 124 7.60 -6.73 11.17
CA PHE A 124 7.41 -5.49 10.42
C PHE A 124 6.34 -4.61 11.07
N THR A 125 6.70 -3.36 11.36
CA THR A 125 5.80 -2.33 11.91
C THR A 125 5.62 -1.15 10.96
N SER A 126 6.28 -1.17 9.80
CA SER A 126 6.21 -0.14 8.78
C SER A 126 6.39 -0.76 7.40
N VAL A 127 6.09 0.02 6.36
CA VAL A 127 6.26 -0.36 4.96
C VAL A 127 7.01 0.75 4.22
N LEU A 128 7.86 0.37 3.27
CA LEU A 128 8.35 1.26 2.23
C LEU A 128 7.36 1.24 1.08
N VAL A 129 6.93 2.42 0.62
CA VAL A 129 6.12 2.57 -0.58
C VAL A 129 7.04 2.43 -1.79
N GLY A 130 6.82 1.42 -2.63
CA GLY A 130 7.58 1.20 -3.86
C GLY A 130 7.01 2.00 -5.04
N ALA A 131 7.71 1.94 -6.17
CA ALA A 131 7.27 2.58 -7.40
C ALA A 131 6.03 1.87 -7.99
N PRO A 132 5.06 2.63 -8.54
CA PRO A 132 3.87 2.08 -9.18
C PRO A 132 4.16 1.49 -10.58
N GLY A 133 3.13 0.97 -11.25
CA GLY A 133 3.22 0.49 -12.63
C GLY A 133 3.86 -0.88 -12.83
N GLY A 134 4.15 -1.60 -11.74
CA GLY A 134 4.70 -2.95 -11.78
C GLY A 134 3.62 -4.03 -11.93
N LEU A 135 3.11 -4.52 -10.80
CA LEU A 135 2.16 -5.63 -10.77
C LEU A 135 0.77 -5.26 -11.31
N VAL A 136 0.36 -4.03 -11.07
CA VAL A 136 -0.89 -3.46 -11.59
C VAL A 136 -0.50 -2.15 -12.27
N GLU A 137 -0.81 -2.06 -13.56
CA GLU A 137 -0.62 -0.83 -14.33
C GLU A 137 -1.51 0.29 -13.79
N ASP A 138 -1.03 1.52 -13.93
CA ASP A 138 -1.76 2.69 -13.49
C ASP A 138 -3.06 2.87 -14.29
N LEU A 139 -4.10 3.34 -13.61
CA LEU A 139 -5.41 3.59 -14.21
C LEU A 139 -5.50 5.06 -14.60
N GLU A 140 -5.36 5.32 -15.90
CA GLU A 140 -5.63 6.64 -16.48
C GLU A 140 -7.10 7.03 -16.27
N LEU A 141 -7.33 8.28 -15.90
CA LEU A 141 -8.65 8.87 -15.71
C LEU A 141 -8.81 10.06 -16.66
N ASP A 142 -10.06 10.38 -16.99
CA ASP A 142 -10.36 11.57 -17.80
C ASP A 142 -9.93 12.86 -17.08
N GLU A 143 -9.39 13.80 -17.85
CA GLU A 143 -9.04 15.13 -17.34
C GLU A 143 -10.25 15.80 -16.64
N PRO A 144 -10.05 16.46 -15.48
CA PRO A 144 -8.76 16.88 -14.92
C PRO A 144 -8.19 15.93 -13.86
N ARG A 145 -8.69 14.70 -13.74
CA ARG A 145 -8.25 13.77 -12.69
C ARG A 145 -6.89 13.18 -13.05
N GLU A 146 -5.99 13.09 -12.08
CA GLU A 146 -4.75 12.33 -12.24
C GLU A 146 -5.01 10.82 -12.17
N SER A 147 -4.16 10.03 -12.83
CA SER A 147 -4.23 8.57 -12.84
C SER A 147 -4.20 7.99 -11.42
N VAL A 148 -4.91 6.88 -11.21
CA VAL A 148 -4.78 6.09 -9.98
C VAL A 148 -3.53 5.24 -10.08
N ARG A 149 -2.59 5.44 -9.15
CA ARG A 149 -1.36 4.66 -9.03
C ARG A 149 -1.59 3.45 -8.12
N PHE A 150 -1.02 2.30 -8.45
CA PHE A 150 -1.06 1.13 -7.57
C PHE A 150 0.28 0.94 -6.90
N LEU A 151 0.37 1.32 -5.63
CA LEU A 151 1.63 1.46 -4.89
C LEU A 151 1.96 0.17 -4.12
N PRO A 152 3.01 -0.58 -4.50
CA PRO A 152 3.44 -1.74 -3.75
C PRO A 152 3.99 -1.34 -2.38
N LEU A 153 3.63 -2.09 -1.35
CA LEU A 153 4.11 -1.94 0.01
C LEU A 153 5.14 -3.03 0.32
N LEU A 154 6.32 -2.60 0.74
CA LEU A 154 7.44 -3.47 1.08
C LEU A 154 7.63 -3.45 2.61
N PRO A 155 7.21 -4.49 3.35
CA PRO A 155 7.34 -4.52 4.81
C PRO A 155 8.77 -4.29 5.28
N MET A 156 8.95 -3.45 6.30
CA MET A 156 10.25 -3.11 6.89
C MET A 156 10.28 -3.48 8.37
N THR A 157 11.39 -4.06 8.79
CA THR A 157 11.74 -4.14 10.20
C THR A 157 12.09 -2.75 10.75
N PRO A 158 12.03 -2.53 12.08
CA PRO A 158 12.41 -1.25 12.68
C PRO A 158 13.84 -0.79 12.32
N ASN A 159 14.78 -1.74 12.21
CA ASN A 159 16.16 -1.45 11.84
C ASN A 159 16.28 -0.99 10.37
N GLU A 160 15.55 -1.64 9.46
CA GLU A 160 15.51 -1.22 8.04
C GLU A 160 14.88 0.17 7.90
N ALA A 161 13.78 0.44 8.61
CA ALA A 161 13.15 1.75 8.63
C ALA A 161 14.11 2.84 9.16
N ALA A 162 14.82 2.55 10.25
CA ALA A 162 15.83 3.45 10.81
C ALA A 162 16.99 3.70 9.84
N TRP A 163 17.49 2.65 9.19
CA TRP A 163 18.57 2.75 8.23
C TRP A 163 18.16 3.54 6.98
N LYS A 164 16.94 3.32 6.46
CA LYS A 164 16.35 4.08 5.35
C LYS A 164 16.22 5.57 5.66
N ARG A 165 15.91 5.95 6.91
CA ARG A 165 15.86 7.37 7.30
C ARG A 165 17.21 8.08 7.14
N VAL A 166 18.32 7.35 7.28
CA VAL A 166 19.68 7.89 7.14
C VAL A 166 20.16 7.84 5.69
N HIS A 167 19.92 6.73 4.99
CA HIS A 167 20.55 6.46 3.69
C HIS A 167 19.61 6.59 2.48
N GLY A 168 18.31 6.74 2.72
CA GLY A 168 17.30 6.85 1.67
C GLY A 168 16.67 5.52 1.23
N ALA A 169 15.56 5.62 0.52
CA ALA A 169 14.77 4.47 0.06
C ALA A 169 15.47 3.65 -1.03
N GLU A 170 16.14 4.31 -1.97
CA GLU A 170 16.87 3.65 -3.05
C GLU A 170 18.00 2.79 -2.52
N ALA A 171 18.77 3.30 -1.55
CA ALA A 171 19.85 2.57 -0.92
C ALA A 171 19.35 1.29 -0.19
N LEU A 172 18.18 1.37 0.47
CA LEU A 172 17.61 0.19 1.13
C LEU A 172 17.12 -0.84 0.11
N GLN A 173 16.49 -0.40 -0.98
CA GLN A 173 16.06 -1.28 -2.05
C GLN A 173 17.25 -1.97 -2.75
N ALA A 174 18.32 -1.24 -3.04
CA ALA A 174 19.55 -1.81 -3.56
C ALA A 174 20.12 -2.88 -2.62
N ARG A 175 20.12 -2.60 -1.31
CA ARG A 175 20.58 -3.55 -0.29
C ARG A 175 19.73 -4.82 -0.26
N TRP A 176 18.41 -4.72 -0.34
CA TRP A 176 17.53 -5.89 -0.43
C TRP A 176 17.79 -6.71 -1.69
N LEU A 177 17.99 -6.04 -2.82
CA LEU A 177 18.28 -6.69 -4.10
C LEU A 177 19.62 -7.44 -4.06
N GLU A 178 20.69 -6.79 -3.61
CA GLU A 178 22.03 -7.37 -3.49
C GLU A 178 22.05 -8.62 -2.59
N ARG A 179 21.23 -8.62 -1.54
CA ARG A 179 21.15 -9.73 -0.58
C ARG A 179 20.10 -10.78 -0.96
N GLY A 180 19.38 -10.60 -2.06
CA GLY A 180 18.31 -11.52 -2.48
C GLY A 180 17.19 -11.62 -1.44
N THR A 181 16.91 -10.54 -0.71
CA THR A 181 15.91 -10.53 0.36
C THR A 181 14.52 -10.75 -0.23
N ASP A 182 13.87 -11.83 0.16
CA ASP A 182 12.48 -12.09 -0.25
C ASP A 182 11.50 -11.25 0.60
N LEU A 183 11.17 -10.05 0.10
CA LEU A 183 10.27 -9.11 0.78
C LEU A 183 8.83 -9.62 0.95
N ARG A 184 8.47 -10.74 0.30
CA ARG A 184 7.16 -11.39 0.44
C ARG A 184 7.14 -12.45 1.52
N ASP A 185 8.29 -12.87 2.06
CA ASP A 185 8.32 -13.85 3.15
C ASP A 185 7.81 -13.19 4.45
N PRO A 186 6.64 -13.61 4.97
CA PRO A 186 6.05 -12.94 6.13
C PRO A 186 6.81 -13.21 7.44
N LEU A 187 7.81 -14.10 7.41
CA LEU A 187 8.66 -14.46 8.53
C LEU A 187 10.13 -14.03 8.32
N ARG A 188 10.47 -13.31 7.25
CA ARG A 188 11.87 -12.92 7.00
C ARG A 188 12.40 -12.10 8.17
N THR A 189 13.69 -12.26 8.45
CA THR A 189 14.42 -11.33 9.29
C THR A 189 14.76 -10.06 8.51
N GLY A 190 15.23 -9.03 9.22
CA GLY A 190 15.82 -7.85 8.59
C GLY A 190 17.03 -8.23 7.73
N VAL A 191 17.24 -7.50 6.64
CA VAL A 191 18.48 -7.61 5.84
C VAL A 191 19.69 -7.21 6.69
N ALA A 192 20.86 -7.79 6.42
CA ALA A 192 22.11 -7.32 7.02
C ALA A 192 22.42 -5.89 6.53
N LEU A 193 22.68 -4.96 7.45
CA LEU A 193 22.81 -3.52 7.19
C LEU A 193 24.25 -2.97 7.33
N ASP A 194 25.21 -3.87 7.56
CA ASP A 194 26.63 -3.60 7.86
C ASP A 194 27.58 -3.51 6.64
#